data_AF-A0A927X8A9-F1
#
_entry.id   AF-A0A927X8A9-F1
#
_cell.length_a   1.000
_cell.length_b   1.000
_cell.length_c   1.000
_cell.angle_alpha   90.00
_cell.angle_beta   90.00
_cell.angle_gamma   90.00
#
_symmetry.space_group_name_H-M   'P 1'
#
loop_
_entity.id
_entity.type
_entity.pdbx_description
1 polymer ?
#
loop_
_entity_poly.entity_id
_entity_poly.type
_entity_poly.pdbx_seq_one_letter_code
_entity_poly.pdbx_strand_id
1 'polypeptide(L)'
;MKKKKFKVNDSKWKKIDAIVISCILIFSLISVIFANHYIVEDMSYLIFIFMVFFIIFTSMPLIMIYLAIRTAIKNNQRKNVVFETVDNIDYYRDNLGEISPATISILMDLDIENDKDICAMLLYYKSKEIIDLDENKNVVIKNTTSLKESDLVFLDWLKNKNPLVLQQWKSLVTAEAVKDGYLHGKNNYKFSKGCLLPITMFIILAIIGICLVISIFNGNNINEIKLEYDAVTEMTSLGEQLKLIINNPVMLSFIIKILFLILIIVIGNAMPLFSIIYFVTSVFTTKRVKRTKLGNQLTEKIYAMKNFIHDFGNLSEKTKEHLVLWDYFLIYAIVLEENDKIVNEISNYRNINVKDFIVNKK
;
A
#
# COMPACT_ATOMS: atom_id res chain seq x y z
N MET A 1 -15.89 -2.91 27.45
CA MET A 1 -15.94 -1.86 26.40
C MET A 1 -16.35 -2.52 25.09
N LYS A 2 -17.32 -1.95 24.37
CA LYS A 2 -17.71 -2.42 23.03
C LYS A 2 -16.72 -1.88 21.99
N LYS A 3 -16.57 -2.55 20.85
CA LYS A 3 -15.73 -2.08 19.73
C LYS A 3 -16.63 -1.55 18.63
N LYS A 4 -16.38 -0.33 18.17
CA LYS A 4 -17.02 0.30 17.01
C LYS A 4 -15.98 0.53 15.90
N LYS A 5 -16.44 0.72 14.66
CA LYS A 5 -15.57 0.91 13.49
C LYS A 5 -16.12 1.97 12.55
N PHE A 6 -15.24 2.80 11.99
CA PHE A 6 -15.58 3.64 10.84
C PHE A 6 -15.69 2.79 9.55
N LYS A 7 -16.53 3.24 8.60
CA LYS A 7 -16.71 2.58 7.30
C LYS A 7 -15.52 2.91 6.39
N VAL A 8 -14.93 1.89 5.76
CA VAL A 8 -13.79 2.03 4.84
C VAL A 8 -14.28 1.90 3.39
N ASN A 9 -13.88 2.82 2.51
CA ASN A 9 -14.23 2.78 1.09
C ASN A 9 -13.30 1.84 0.30
N ASP A 10 -13.75 0.60 0.07
CA ASP A 10 -12.97 -0.44 -0.62
C ASP A 10 -12.96 -0.31 -2.18
N SER A 11 -13.75 0.61 -2.78
CA SER A 11 -14.00 0.66 -4.24
C SER A 11 -12.79 1.13 -5.07
N LYS A 12 -11.99 2.06 -4.54
CA LYS A 12 -10.84 2.69 -5.21
C LYS A 12 -9.74 1.67 -5.53
N TRP A 13 -9.58 0.67 -4.66
CA TRP A 13 -8.50 -0.32 -4.74
C TRP A 13 -8.62 -1.26 -5.93
N LYS A 14 -9.85 -1.67 -6.30
CA LYS A 14 -10.06 -2.62 -7.40
C LYS A 14 -9.51 -2.14 -8.74
N LYS A 15 -9.60 -0.84 -9.02
CA LYS A 15 -9.07 -0.24 -10.26
C LYS A 15 -7.54 -0.19 -10.27
N ILE A 16 -6.94 0.12 -9.11
CA ILE A 16 -5.49 0.16 -8.95
C ILE A 16 -4.89 -1.24 -9.12
N ASP A 17 -5.54 -2.27 -8.57
CA ASP A 17 -5.07 -3.66 -8.72
C ASP A 17 -5.01 -4.08 -10.19
N ALA A 18 -6.06 -3.78 -10.95
CA ALA A 18 -6.14 -4.13 -12.35
C ALA A 18 -5.02 -3.46 -13.17
N ILE A 19 -4.72 -2.18 -12.89
CA ILE A 19 -3.65 -1.44 -13.55
C ILE A 19 -2.28 -2.03 -13.21
N VAL A 20 -1.98 -2.24 -11.93
CA VAL A 20 -0.66 -2.72 -11.50
C VAL A 20 -0.37 -4.13 -12.02
N ILE A 21 -1.35 -5.04 -11.92
CA ILE A 21 -1.20 -6.41 -12.42
C ILE A 21 -1.02 -6.39 -13.95
N SER A 22 -1.79 -5.57 -14.67
CA SER A 22 -1.64 -5.44 -16.13
C SER A 22 -0.26 -4.90 -16.51
N CYS A 23 0.27 -3.90 -15.80
CA CYS A 23 1.61 -3.37 -16.07
C CYS A 23 2.71 -4.43 -15.85
N ILE A 24 2.62 -5.24 -14.80
CA ILE A 24 3.59 -6.32 -14.54
C ILE A 24 3.56 -7.34 -15.69
N LEU A 25 2.37 -7.74 -16.13
CA LEU A 25 2.20 -8.68 -17.24
C LEU A 25 2.73 -8.09 -18.56
N ILE A 26 2.39 -6.84 -18.89
CA ILE A 26 2.86 -6.15 -20.10
C ILE A 26 4.39 -6.03 -20.11
N PHE A 27 5.01 -5.62 -18.99
CA PHE A 27 6.47 -5.53 -18.89
C PHE A 27 7.14 -6.89 -19.11
N SER A 28 6.57 -7.95 -18.53
CA SER A 28 7.06 -9.31 -18.70
C SER A 28 6.84 -9.88 -20.11
N LEU A 29 5.82 -9.39 -20.84
CA LEU A 29 5.59 -9.74 -22.24
C LEU A 29 6.62 -9.06 -23.16
N ILE A 30 6.90 -7.77 -22.92
CA ILE A 30 7.87 -6.99 -23.68
C ILE A 30 9.28 -7.59 -23.55
N SER A 31 9.68 -8.01 -22.35
CA SER A 31 11.00 -8.63 -22.15
C SER A 31 11.19 -9.91 -22.95
N VAL A 32 10.11 -10.69 -23.16
CA VAL A 32 10.18 -11.91 -23.99
C VAL A 32 10.11 -11.63 -25.47
N ILE A 33 9.30 -10.67 -25.92
CA ILE A 33 9.35 -10.24 -27.33
C ILE A 33 10.76 -9.79 -27.68
N PHE A 34 11.39 -9.04 -26.78
CA PHE A 34 12.79 -8.63 -26.92
C PHE A 34 13.73 -9.83 -26.92
N ALA A 35 13.62 -10.76 -25.97
CA ALA A 35 14.47 -11.96 -25.93
C ALA A 35 14.31 -12.85 -27.17
N ASN A 36 13.09 -12.99 -27.69
CA ASN A 36 12.77 -13.77 -28.89
C ASN A 36 13.35 -13.14 -30.16
N HIS A 37 13.47 -11.80 -30.22
CA HIS A 37 14.13 -11.12 -31.34
C HIS A 37 15.62 -11.47 -31.48
N TYR A 38 16.28 -11.88 -30.38
CA TYR A 38 17.70 -12.27 -30.39
C TYR A 38 17.92 -13.78 -30.58
N ILE A 39 16.86 -14.61 -30.60
CA ILE A 39 16.98 -16.07 -30.76
C ILE A 39 16.68 -16.45 -32.22
N VAL A 40 17.62 -17.21 -32.79
CA VAL A 40 17.73 -17.61 -34.21
C VAL A 40 16.50 -18.42 -34.71
N GLU A 41 16.20 -18.26 -36.01
CA GLU A 41 14.97 -18.59 -36.73
C GLU A 41 14.48 -20.07 -36.71
N ASP A 42 15.27 -21.05 -36.25
CA ASP A 42 14.97 -22.48 -36.50
C ASP A 42 14.42 -23.30 -35.31
N MET A 43 14.24 -22.72 -34.11
CA MET A 43 13.75 -23.47 -32.93
C MET A 43 12.35 -23.04 -32.49
N SER A 44 11.33 -23.57 -33.17
CA SER A 44 10.11 -22.82 -33.49
C SER A 44 8.89 -22.90 -32.56
N TYR A 45 8.80 -23.78 -31.55
CA TYR A 45 7.62 -23.76 -30.65
C TYR A 45 7.93 -24.14 -29.20
N LEU A 46 8.87 -25.05 -28.99
CA LEU A 46 9.23 -25.54 -27.66
C LEU A 46 9.94 -24.45 -26.83
N ILE A 47 10.83 -23.69 -27.45
CA ILE A 47 11.50 -22.53 -26.82
C ILE A 47 10.48 -21.43 -26.50
N PHE A 48 9.52 -21.17 -27.40
CA PHE A 48 8.45 -20.21 -27.17
C PHE A 48 7.59 -20.60 -25.96
N ILE A 49 7.18 -21.87 -25.85
CA ILE A 49 6.44 -22.38 -24.69
C ILE A 49 7.27 -22.23 -23.41
N PHE A 50 8.56 -22.58 -23.43
CA PHE A 50 9.46 -22.39 -22.29
C PHE A 50 9.60 -20.92 -21.88
N MET A 51 9.67 -20.00 -22.84
CA MET A 51 9.69 -18.57 -22.56
C MET A 51 8.37 -18.09 -21.94
N VAL A 52 7.22 -18.55 -22.42
CA VAL A 52 5.92 -18.23 -21.81
C VAL A 52 5.84 -18.74 -20.37
N PHE A 53 6.31 -19.96 -20.08
CA PHE A 53 6.40 -20.46 -18.72
C PHE A 53 7.37 -19.65 -17.86
N PHE A 54 8.50 -19.21 -18.43
CA PHE A 54 9.46 -18.34 -17.75
C PHE A 54 8.84 -16.97 -17.40
N ILE A 55 7.99 -16.39 -18.27
CA ILE A 55 7.22 -15.17 -17.97
C ILE A 55 6.31 -15.37 -16.76
N ILE A 56 5.51 -16.43 -16.79
CA ILE A 56 4.56 -16.72 -15.70
C ILE A 56 5.34 -16.92 -14.39
N PHE A 57 6.45 -17.65 -14.45
CA PHE A 57 7.25 -17.96 -13.28
C PHE A 57 7.99 -16.74 -12.71
N THR A 58 8.46 -15.82 -13.55
CA THR A 58 9.17 -14.60 -13.11
C THR A 58 8.20 -13.48 -12.66
N SER A 59 7.02 -13.39 -13.27
CA SER A 59 6.00 -12.39 -12.91
C SER A 59 5.19 -12.75 -11.66
N MET A 60 4.95 -14.04 -11.41
CA MET A 60 4.17 -14.54 -10.28
C MET A 60 4.72 -14.06 -8.92
N PRO A 61 6.07 -14.01 -8.71
CA PRO A 61 6.66 -13.42 -7.53
C PRO A 61 6.30 -11.96 -7.27
N LEU A 62 6.34 -11.12 -8.31
CA LEU A 62 6.04 -9.69 -8.21
C LEU A 62 4.56 -9.46 -7.86
N ILE A 63 3.67 -10.26 -8.47
CA ILE A 63 2.24 -10.23 -8.18
C ILE A 63 1.97 -10.65 -6.73
N MET A 64 2.61 -11.72 -6.25
CA MET A 64 2.46 -12.17 -4.86
C MET A 64 2.97 -11.14 -3.85
N ILE A 65 4.12 -10.51 -4.11
CA ILE A 65 4.64 -9.43 -3.28
C ILE A 65 3.60 -8.30 -3.23
N TYR A 66 3.14 -7.81 -4.38
CA TYR A 66 2.12 -6.75 -4.47
C TYR A 66 0.85 -7.08 -3.68
N LEU A 67 0.28 -8.29 -3.87
CA LEU A 67 -0.92 -8.72 -3.16
C LEU A 67 -0.69 -8.80 -1.65
N ALA A 68 0.50 -9.21 -1.21
CA ALA A 68 0.86 -9.22 0.21
C ALA A 68 0.96 -7.80 0.78
N ILE A 69 1.64 -6.86 0.08
CA ILE A 69 1.70 -5.44 0.47
C ILE A 69 0.27 -4.92 0.65
N ARG A 70 -0.55 -5.13 -0.37
CA ARG A 70 -1.93 -4.65 -0.44
C ARG A 70 -2.76 -5.19 0.71
N THR A 71 -2.70 -6.50 0.95
CA THR A 71 -3.45 -7.15 2.02
C THR A 71 -2.99 -6.65 3.39
N ALA A 72 -1.69 -6.42 3.57
CA ALA A 72 -1.14 -5.81 4.77
C ALA A 72 -1.66 -4.38 5.00
N ILE A 73 -1.58 -3.50 4.00
CA ILE A 73 -2.09 -2.13 4.07
C ILE A 73 -3.58 -2.13 4.42
N LYS A 74 -4.38 -2.92 3.69
CA LYS A 74 -5.83 -3.02 3.89
C LYS A 74 -6.18 -3.53 5.28
N ASN A 75 -5.47 -4.56 5.75
CA ASN A 75 -5.66 -5.08 7.10
C ASN A 75 -5.24 -4.07 8.17
N ASN A 76 -4.22 -3.26 7.92
CA ASN A 76 -3.80 -2.21 8.85
C ASN A 76 -4.85 -1.08 8.93
N GLN A 77 -5.32 -0.58 7.78
CA GLN A 77 -6.41 0.40 7.71
C GLN A 77 -7.65 -0.09 8.45
N ARG A 78 -8.10 -1.32 8.17
CA ARG A 78 -9.23 -1.95 8.87
C ARG A 78 -9.02 -2.06 10.38
N LYS A 79 -7.79 -2.27 10.84
CA LYS A 79 -7.46 -2.29 12.28
C LYS A 79 -7.38 -0.90 12.88
N ASN A 80 -7.06 0.14 12.11
CA ASN A 80 -6.90 1.50 12.60
C ASN A 80 -8.24 2.21 12.82
N VAL A 81 -9.22 1.94 11.98
CA VAL A 81 -10.59 2.49 12.12
C VAL A 81 -11.39 1.91 13.28
N VAL A 82 -10.92 0.82 13.90
CA VAL A 82 -11.57 0.24 15.09
C VAL A 82 -11.09 0.96 16.35
N PHE A 83 -12.05 1.35 17.19
CA PHE A 83 -11.81 1.96 18.50
C PHE A 83 -12.70 1.34 19.58
N GLU A 84 -12.33 1.59 20.84
CA GLU A 84 -13.06 1.09 22.00
C GLU A 84 -13.98 2.19 22.54
N THR A 85 -15.25 1.87 22.77
CA THR A 85 -16.23 2.78 23.36
C THR A 85 -15.98 2.92 24.86
N VAL A 86 -15.90 4.15 25.34
CA VAL A 86 -15.73 4.48 26.75
C VAL A 86 -17.06 4.85 27.39
N ASP A 87 -17.77 5.81 26.79
CA ASP A 87 -19.00 6.38 27.34
C ASP A 87 -20.27 5.79 26.68
N ASN A 88 -20.09 4.97 25.64
CA ASN A 88 -21.13 4.32 24.84
C ASN A 88 -22.16 5.30 24.27
N ILE A 89 -21.68 6.40 23.68
CA ILE A 89 -22.50 7.41 23.01
C ILE A 89 -22.74 7.02 21.54
N ASP A 90 -23.96 7.27 21.07
CA ASP A 90 -24.39 6.96 19.70
C ASP A 90 -24.52 8.22 18.83
N TYR A 91 -24.91 9.35 19.45
CA TYR A 91 -25.02 10.66 18.82
C TYR A 91 -24.33 11.73 19.67
N TYR A 92 -23.62 12.64 19.01
CA TYR A 92 -22.99 13.80 19.64
C TYR A 92 -23.31 15.03 18.80
N ARG A 93 -23.99 16.01 19.40
CA ARG A 93 -24.51 17.21 18.70
C ARG A 93 -23.73 18.49 19.04
N ASP A 94 -22.99 18.49 20.13
CA ASP A 94 -22.24 19.67 20.56
C ASP A 94 -21.02 19.89 19.67
N ASN A 95 -20.46 21.10 19.71
CA ASN A 95 -19.18 21.35 19.03
C ASN A 95 -18.10 20.42 19.63
N LEU A 96 -17.26 19.83 18.77
CA LEU A 96 -16.10 19.04 19.19
C LEU A 96 -15.02 19.92 19.87
N GLY A 97 -15.27 21.23 20.00
CA GLY A 97 -14.35 22.21 20.55
C GLY A 97 -13.45 22.79 19.46
N GLU A 98 -12.40 23.51 19.85
CA GLU A 98 -11.38 24.04 18.93
C GLU A 98 -10.37 22.97 18.47
N ILE A 99 -10.85 21.74 18.23
CA ILE A 99 -10.01 20.64 17.76
C ILE A 99 -9.82 20.80 16.25
N SER A 100 -8.56 20.77 15.81
CA SER A 100 -8.25 20.95 14.40
C SER A 100 -8.76 19.76 13.57
N PRO A 101 -9.17 20.01 12.32
CA PRO A 101 -9.57 18.96 11.38
C PRO A 101 -8.53 17.84 11.24
N ALA A 102 -7.24 18.21 11.27
CA ALA A 102 -6.13 17.25 11.21
C ALA A 102 -6.09 16.32 12.43
N THR A 103 -6.41 16.84 13.63
CA THR A 103 -6.55 16.01 14.83
C THR A 103 -7.78 15.10 14.77
N ILE A 104 -8.87 15.52 14.13
CA ILE A 104 -10.04 14.67 13.90
C ILE A 104 -9.67 13.52 12.94
N SER A 105 -9.02 13.84 11.82
CA SER A 105 -8.60 12.84 10.83
C SER A 105 -7.66 11.80 11.43
N ILE A 106 -6.61 12.24 12.14
CA ILE A 106 -5.67 11.31 12.76
C ILE A 106 -6.34 10.43 13.83
N LEU A 107 -7.34 10.92 14.54
CA LEU A 107 -8.09 10.11 15.50
C LEU A 107 -9.09 9.16 14.83
N MET A 108 -9.55 9.46 13.62
CA MET A 108 -10.40 8.55 12.85
C MET A 108 -9.58 7.41 12.23
N ASP A 109 -8.49 7.76 11.54
CA ASP A 109 -7.78 6.84 10.65
C ASP A 109 -6.40 6.40 11.18
N LEU A 110 -5.88 7.03 12.25
CA LEU A 110 -4.49 6.92 12.73
C LEU A 110 -3.46 7.29 11.66
N ASP A 111 -3.90 8.02 10.64
CA ASP A 111 -3.14 8.55 9.53
C ASP A 111 -3.84 9.83 9.03
N ILE A 112 -3.16 10.60 8.18
CA ILE A 112 -3.71 11.80 7.55
C ILE A 112 -3.74 11.54 6.04
N GLU A 113 -4.91 11.60 5.44
CA GLU A 113 -5.11 11.46 4.00
C GLU A 113 -5.01 12.82 3.30
N ASN A 114 -4.33 12.88 2.16
CA ASN A 114 -3.97 14.17 1.56
C ASN A 114 -5.21 15.01 1.19
N ASP A 115 -6.08 14.51 0.32
CA ASP A 115 -7.01 15.40 -0.38
C ASP A 115 -8.11 15.97 0.53
N LYS A 116 -8.75 15.11 1.34
CA LYS A 116 -9.85 15.53 2.22
C LYS A 116 -9.37 16.38 3.40
N ASP A 117 -8.23 16.01 3.98
CA ASP A 117 -7.72 16.70 5.18
C ASP A 117 -7.15 18.07 4.81
N ILE A 118 -6.50 18.20 3.65
CA ILE A 118 -6.07 19.50 3.13
C ILE A 118 -7.27 20.41 2.89
N CYS A 119 -8.34 19.91 2.26
CA CYS A 119 -9.56 20.69 2.02
C CYS A 119 -10.21 21.15 3.33
N ALA A 120 -10.32 20.25 4.31
CA ALA A 120 -10.88 20.58 5.62
C ALA A 120 -10.03 21.61 6.38
N MET A 121 -8.69 21.48 6.34
CA MET A 121 -7.79 22.45 6.95
C MET A 121 -7.89 23.82 6.29
N LEU A 122 -7.99 23.89 4.96
CA LEU A 122 -8.20 25.13 4.23
C LEU A 122 -9.49 25.84 4.65
N LEU A 123 -10.61 25.10 4.72
CA LEU A 123 -11.88 25.65 5.16
C LEU A 123 -11.83 26.11 6.62
N TYR A 124 -11.13 25.36 7.47
CA TYR A 124 -10.92 25.72 8.87
C TYR A 124 -10.17 27.04 9.02
N TYR A 125 -9.04 27.22 8.31
CA TYR A 125 -8.30 28.48 8.36
C TYR A 125 -9.08 29.65 7.79
N LYS A 126 -9.89 29.42 6.74
CA LYS A 126 -10.76 30.46 6.19
C LYS A 126 -11.85 30.86 7.19
N SER A 127 -12.45 29.88 7.90
CA SER A 127 -13.47 30.16 8.92
C SER A 127 -12.92 30.93 10.13
N LYS A 128 -11.61 30.82 10.38
CA LYS A 128 -10.88 31.54 11.44
C LYS A 128 -10.26 32.86 10.95
N GLU A 129 -10.54 33.28 9.71
CA GLU A 129 -9.99 34.50 9.08
C GLU A 129 -8.45 34.56 9.01
N ILE A 130 -7.78 33.40 9.12
CA ILE A 130 -6.32 33.27 9.05
C ILE A 130 -5.85 33.38 7.60
N ILE A 131 -6.64 32.85 6.67
CA ILE A 131 -6.41 32.92 5.24
C ILE A 131 -7.54 33.64 4.53
N ASP A 132 -7.19 34.33 3.45
CA ASP A 132 -8.13 34.84 2.46
C ASP A 132 -7.72 34.41 1.06
N LEU A 133 -8.65 34.47 0.11
CA LEU A 133 -8.39 34.18 -1.29
C LEU A 133 -8.28 35.51 -2.04
N ASP A 134 -7.14 35.75 -2.67
CA ASP A 134 -6.96 36.88 -3.59
C ASP A 134 -7.84 36.74 -4.85
N GLU A 135 -7.96 37.79 -5.66
CA GLU A 135 -8.73 37.81 -6.93
C GLU A 135 -8.31 36.66 -7.88
N ASN A 136 -7.05 36.23 -7.78
CA ASN A 136 -6.47 35.11 -8.52
C ASN A 136 -6.63 33.73 -7.83
N LYS A 137 -7.46 33.62 -6.79
CA LYS A 137 -7.64 32.41 -5.93
C LYS A 137 -6.38 31.94 -5.20
N ASN A 138 -5.38 32.80 -5.04
CA ASN A 138 -4.18 32.51 -4.26
C ASN A 138 -4.45 32.73 -2.77
N VAL A 139 -3.84 31.89 -1.92
CA VAL A 139 -4.02 31.96 -0.47
C VAL A 139 -3.15 33.08 0.11
N VAL A 140 -3.78 34.09 0.70
CA VAL A 140 -3.13 35.19 1.43
C VAL A 140 -3.26 34.96 2.93
N ILE A 141 -2.13 34.94 3.64
CA ILE A 141 -2.10 34.70 5.10
C ILE A 141 -2.17 36.05 5.82
N LYS A 142 -3.16 36.23 6.70
CA LYS A 142 -3.41 37.51 7.40
C LYS A 142 -2.87 37.54 8.83
N ASN A 143 -3.00 36.46 9.62
CA ASN A 143 -2.61 36.43 11.03
C ASN A 143 -2.06 35.07 11.46
N THR A 144 -0.89 35.03 12.10
CA THR A 144 -0.21 33.79 12.53
C THR A 144 0.11 33.73 14.02
N THR A 145 -0.33 34.72 14.81
CA THR A 145 0.19 34.98 16.16
C THR A 145 -0.19 33.97 17.25
N SER A 146 -1.09 33.01 16.98
CA SER A 146 -1.55 31.99 17.96
C SER A 146 -1.59 30.55 17.41
N LEU A 147 -0.91 30.28 16.30
CA LEU A 147 -0.99 28.99 15.60
C LEU A 147 -0.05 27.92 16.17
N LYS A 148 -0.45 26.65 16.07
CA LYS A 148 0.43 25.52 16.39
C LYS A 148 1.56 25.40 15.36
N GLU A 149 2.61 24.68 15.72
CA GLU A 149 3.76 24.46 14.81
C GLU A 149 3.33 23.72 13.54
N SER A 150 2.46 22.71 13.67
CA SER A 150 1.86 22.02 12.53
C SER A 150 1.10 22.98 11.61
N ASP A 151 0.37 23.94 12.16
CA ASP A 151 -0.42 24.90 11.39
C ASP A 151 0.47 25.83 10.56
N LEU A 152 1.59 26.30 11.13
CA LEU A 152 2.57 27.13 10.43
C LEU A 152 3.22 26.38 9.26
N VAL A 153 3.58 25.11 9.44
CA VAL A 153 4.17 24.28 8.38
C VAL A 153 3.17 24.00 7.27
N PHE A 154 1.89 23.81 7.61
CA PHE A 154 0.84 23.68 6.60
C PHE A 154 0.68 24.95 5.76
N LEU A 155 0.70 26.13 6.40
CA LEU A 155 0.64 27.41 5.71
C LEU A 155 1.84 27.65 4.79
N ASP A 156 3.04 27.20 5.17
CA ASP A 156 4.21 27.21 4.28
C ASP A 156 4.03 26.24 3.10
N TRP A 157 3.49 25.05 3.36
CA TRP A 157 3.16 24.11 2.30
C TRP A 157 2.16 24.69 1.29
N LEU A 158 1.17 25.48 1.72
CA LEU A 158 0.22 26.12 0.80
C LEU A 158 0.88 27.06 -0.20
N LYS A 159 2.00 27.70 0.18
CA LYS A 159 2.77 28.59 -0.70
C LYS A 159 3.61 27.81 -1.71
N ASN A 160 4.31 26.79 -1.23
CA ASN A 160 5.37 26.13 -2.00
C ASN A 160 4.93 24.79 -2.65
N LYS A 161 3.82 24.20 -2.20
CA LYS A 161 3.27 22.90 -2.61
C LYS A 161 4.29 21.75 -2.64
N ASN A 162 5.33 21.83 -1.81
CA ASN A 162 6.42 20.85 -1.78
C ASN A 162 6.01 19.56 -1.06
N PRO A 163 6.12 18.35 -1.68
CA PRO A 163 5.71 17.09 -1.06
C PRO A 163 6.44 16.76 0.25
N LEU A 164 7.70 17.20 0.43
CA LEU A 164 8.47 16.95 1.66
C LEU A 164 7.89 17.73 2.84
N VAL A 165 7.45 18.97 2.61
CA VAL A 165 6.85 19.83 3.64
C VAL A 165 5.49 19.26 4.08
N LEU A 166 4.73 18.67 3.16
CA LEU A 166 3.48 17.96 3.51
C LEU A 166 3.75 16.77 4.42
N GLN A 167 4.82 16.01 4.17
CA GLN A 167 5.20 14.89 5.03
C GLN A 167 5.64 15.35 6.42
N GLN A 168 6.38 16.47 6.49
CA GLN A 168 6.75 17.10 7.75
C GLN A 168 5.51 17.53 8.54
N TRP A 169 4.57 18.21 7.91
CA TRP A 169 3.29 18.59 8.52
C TRP A 169 2.58 17.39 9.17
N LYS A 170 2.43 16.28 8.43
CA LYS A 170 1.80 15.07 8.98
C LYS A 170 2.51 14.56 10.24
N SER A 171 3.84 14.54 10.21
CA SER A 171 4.63 14.09 11.35
C SER A 171 4.43 15.00 12.57
N LEU A 172 4.33 16.33 12.37
CA LEU A 172 4.09 17.29 13.43
C LEU A 172 2.69 17.14 14.04
N VAL A 173 1.64 16.99 13.22
CA VAL A 173 0.28 16.71 13.73
C VAL A 173 0.27 15.44 14.59
N THR A 174 0.99 14.40 14.16
CA THR A 174 1.08 13.16 14.96
C THR A 174 1.80 13.39 16.29
N ALA A 175 2.87 14.19 16.30
CA ALA A 175 3.63 14.50 17.50
C ALA A 175 2.82 15.37 18.47
N GLU A 176 2.07 16.35 17.96
CA GLU A 176 1.15 17.18 18.73
C GLU A 176 0.04 16.34 19.35
N ALA A 177 -0.58 15.42 18.60
CA ALA A 177 -1.61 14.53 19.14
C ALA A 177 -1.08 13.56 20.22
N VAL A 178 0.21 13.21 20.18
CA VAL A 178 0.88 12.47 21.25
C VAL A 178 1.14 13.37 22.47
N LYS A 179 1.62 14.60 22.25
CA LYS A 179 1.87 15.60 23.30
C LYS A 179 0.57 15.97 24.04
N ASP A 180 -0.52 16.12 23.30
CA ASP A 180 -1.87 16.42 23.81
C ASP A 180 -2.51 15.20 24.52
N GLY A 181 -1.84 14.04 24.51
CA GLY A 181 -2.27 12.84 25.24
C GLY A 181 -3.35 12.02 24.54
N TYR A 182 -3.74 12.35 23.32
CA TYR A 182 -4.72 11.58 22.55
C TYR A 182 -4.13 10.27 21.99
N LEU A 183 -2.83 10.29 21.66
CA LEU A 183 -2.12 9.15 21.09
C LEU A 183 -0.93 8.74 21.97
N HIS A 184 -0.56 7.47 21.89
CA HIS A 184 0.67 6.92 22.43
C HIS A 184 1.54 6.43 21.28
N GLY A 185 2.75 6.98 21.16
CA GLY A 185 3.76 6.52 20.22
C GLY A 185 4.30 5.16 20.65
N LYS A 186 4.47 4.22 19.72
CA LYS A 186 5.14 2.96 20.02
C LYS A 186 6.63 3.11 19.72
N ASN A 187 7.49 2.80 20.70
CA ASN A 187 8.94 2.80 20.52
C ASN A 187 9.37 1.89 19.36
N ASN A 188 10.37 2.38 18.63
CA ASN A 188 11.04 1.89 17.43
C ASN A 188 10.80 0.42 17.06
N TYR A 189 10.52 0.23 15.77
CA TYR A 189 10.60 -1.05 15.08
C TYR A 189 11.88 -1.79 15.50
N LYS A 190 11.73 -2.86 16.31
CA LYS A 190 12.82 -3.81 16.49
C LYS A 190 12.92 -4.58 15.19
N PHE A 191 13.87 -4.17 14.36
CA PHE A 191 14.27 -4.90 13.15
C PHE A 191 14.52 -6.36 13.55
N SER A 192 13.61 -7.25 13.18
CA SER A 192 13.86 -8.67 13.43
C SER A 192 15.03 -9.04 12.53
N LYS A 193 16.17 -9.44 13.13
CA LYS A 193 17.39 -9.86 12.41
C LYS A 193 17.14 -11.02 11.42
N GLY A 194 15.95 -11.62 11.43
CA GLY A 194 15.52 -12.70 10.53
C GLY A 194 15.36 -12.33 9.06
N CYS A 195 15.48 -11.06 8.65
CA CYS A 195 15.38 -10.67 7.23
C CYS A 195 16.68 -10.91 6.43
N LEU A 196 17.83 -11.02 7.08
CA LEU A 196 19.13 -11.23 6.42
C LEU A 196 19.40 -12.70 6.08
N LEU A 197 18.96 -13.61 6.95
CA LEU A 197 19.13 -15.08 6.81
C LEU A 197 18.63 -15.65 5.46
N PRO A 198 17.48 -15.22 4.91
CA PRO A 198 16.96 -15.75 3.66
C PRO A 198 17.70 -15.23 2.43
N ILE A 199 18.17 -13.97 2.51
CA ILE A 199 18.94 -13.34 1.43
C ILE A 199 20.32 -13.99 1.34
N THR A 200 20.99 -14.22 2.47
CA THR A 200 22.27 -14.92 2.49
C THR A 200 22.14 -16.37 2.06
N MET A 201 21.07 -17.06 2.45
CA MET A 201 20.80 -18.43 2.02
C MET A 201 20.47 -18.52 0.52
N PHE A 202 19.79 -17.53 -0.05
CA PHE A 202 19.58 -17.43 -1.50
C PHE A 202 20.90 -17.30 -2.27
N ILE A 203 21.81 -16.43 -1.81
CA ILE A 203 23.13 -16.26 -2.44
C ILE A 203 23.91 -17.59 -2.41
N ILE A 204 23.87 -18.31 -1.30
CA ILE A 204 24.52 -19.64 -1.18
C ILE A 204 23.91 -20.64 -2.17
N LEU A 205 22.58 -20.71 -2.24
CA LEU A 205 21.88 -21.60 -3.19
C LEU A 205 22.18 -21.23 -4.66
N ALA A 206 22.30 -19.94 -4.97
CA ALA A 206 22.67 -19.48 -6.30
C ALA A 206 24.10 -19.91 -6.68
N ILE A 207 25.05 -19.79 -5.75
CA ILE A 207 26.44 -20.27 -5.96
C ILE A 207 26.45 -21.79 -6.18
N ILE A 208 25.73 -22.55 -5.36
CA ILE A 208 25.60 -24.01 -5.52
C ILE A 208 24.99 -24.35 -6.88
N GLY A 209 23.95 -23.63 -7.31
CA GLY A 209 23.32 -23.77 -8.62
C GLY A 209 24.30 -23.52 -9.77
N ILE A 210 25.10 -22.45 -9.70
CA ILE A 210 26.13 -22.14 -10.71
C ILE A 210 27.19 -23.25 -10.77
N CYS A 211 27.66 -23.73 -9.62
CA CYS A 211 28.61 -24.85 -9.57
C CYS A 211 28.04 -26.13 -10.19
N LEU A 212 26.74 -26.41 -9.98
CA LEU A 212 26.06 -27.55 -10.60
C LEU A 212 25.93 -27.40 -12.11
N VAL A 213 25.57 -26.22 -12.61
CA VAL A 213 25.53 -25.93 -14.05
C VAL A 213 26.91 -26.18 -14.67
N ILE A 214 27.99 -25.68 -14.05
CA ILE A 214 29.35 -25.93 -14.54
C ILE A 214 29.69 -27.43 -14.52
N SER A 215 29.26 -28.18 -13.50
CA SER A 215 29.47 -29.64 -13.43
C SER A 215 28.71 -30.40 -14.51
N ILE A 216 27.48 -29.99 -14.83
CA ILE A 216 26.62 -30.61 -15.84
C ILE A 216 27.18 -30.33 -17.24
N PHE A 217 27.55 -29.08 -17.52
CA PHE A 217 27.99 -28.64 -18.84
C PHE A 217 29.51 -28.73 -19.06
N ASN A 218 30.23 -29.46 -18.21
CA ASN A 218 31.64 -29.74 -18.45
C ASN A 218 31.77 -30.62 -19.71
N GLY A 219 32.58 -30.20 -20.69
CA GLY A 219 32.64 -30.81 -22.02
C GLY A 219 32.89 -32.32 -22.03
N ASN A 220 33.64 -32.83 -21.05
CA ASN A 220 33.89 -34.27 -20.90
C ASN A 220 32.63 -35.05 -20.54
N ASN A 221 31.81 -34.54 -19.61
CA ASN A 221 30.56 -35.19 -19.19
C ASN A 221 29.54 -35.21 -20.33
N ILE A 222 29.45 -34.13 -21.12
CA ILE A 222 28.51 -34.05 -22.25
C ILE A 222 28.84 -35.11 -23.30
N ASN A 223 30.13 -35.30 -23.61
CA ASN A 223 30.56 -36.26 -24.62
C ASN A 223 30.29 -37.70 -24.20
N GLU A 224 30.54 -38.05 -22.93
CA GLU A 224 30.23 -39.37 -22.37
C GLU A 224 28.72 -39.64 -22.39
N ILE A 225 27.91 -38.67 -21.97
CA ILE A 225 26.44 -38.79 -21.97
C ILE A 225 25.90 -38.93 -23.39
N LYS A 226 26.47 -38.22 -24.37
CA LYS A 226 26.02 -38.28 -25.77
C LYS A 226 26.21 -39.66 -26.37
N LEU A 227 27.36 -40.30 -26.12
CA LEU A 227 27.65 -41.67 -26.55
C LEU A 227 26.67 -42.68 -25.93
N GLU A 228 26.37 -42.52 -24.64
CA GLU A 228 25.44 -43.38 -23.93
C GLU A 228 23.98 -43.18 -24.39
N TYR A 229 23.61 -41.93 -24.68
CA TYR A 229 22.28 -41.56 -25.15
C TYR A 229 21.99 -42.13 -26.53
N ASP A 230 22.94 -41.98 -27.47
CA ASP A 230 22.79 -42.49 -28.84
C ASP A 230 22.53 -44.02 -28.84
N ALA A 231 23.20 -44.77 -27.95
CA ALA A 231 23.01 -46.21 -27.76
C ALA A 231 21.63 -46.60 -27.17
N VAL A 232 21.00 -45.73 -26.39
CA VAL A 232 19.67 -45.98 -25.79
C VAL A 232 18.54 -45.64 -26.77
N THR A 233 18.72 -44.63 -27.63
CA THR A 233 17.71 -44.20 -28.62
C THR A 233 17.45 -45.19 -29.75
N GLU A 234 18.37 -46.13 -30.01
CA GLU A 234 18.16 -47.20 -31.00
C GLU A 234 17.14 -48.26 -30.55
N MET A 235 16.72 -48.24 -29.28
CA MET A 235 15.82 -49.24 -28.71
C MET A 235 14.34 -48.83 -28.82
N THR A 236 13.45 -49.80 -29.09
CA THR A 236 12.05 -49.54 -29.47
C THR A 236 11.06 -49.53 -28.30
N SER A 237 11.42 -50.02 -27.11
CA SER A 237 10.51 -50.09 -25.96
C SER A 237 10.93 -49.20 -24.78
N LEU A 238 9.99 -48.38 -24.27
CA LEU A 238 10.22 -47.44 -23.15
C LEU A 238 10.68 -48.14 -21.86
N GLY A 239 10.21 -49.36 -21.62
CA GLY A 239 10.56 -50.14 -20.43
C GLY A 239 12.01 -50.64 -20.42
N GLU A 240 12.58 -50.93 -21.59
CA GLU A 240 13.99 -51.33 -21.73
C GLU A 240 14.91 -50.12 -21.65
N GLN A 241 14.51 -49.00 -22.26
CA GLN A 241 15.22 -47.71 -22.14
C GLN A 241 15.35 -47.29 -20.67
N LEU A 242 14.26 -47.36 -19.89
CA LEU A 242 14.27 -47.01 -18.46
C LEU A 242 15.21 -47.91 -17.63
N LYS A 243 15.25 -49.22 -17.89
CA LYS A 243 16.14 -50.15 -17.18
C LYS A 243 17.61 -49.85 -17.42
N LEU A 244 17.98 -49.51 -18.65
CA LEU A 244 19.36 -49.17 -19.00
C LEU A 244 19.77 -47.81 -18.42
N ILE A 245 18.88 -46.82 -18.47
CA ILE A 245 19.13 -45.49 -17.88
C ILE A 245 19.36 -45.59 -16.37
N ILE A 246 18.57 -46.40 -15.66
CA ILE A 246 18.67 -46.55 -14.20
C ILE A 246 19.94 -47.33 -13.81
N ASN A 247 20.30 -48.35 -14.60
CA ASN A 247 21.47 -49.19 -14.31
C ASN A 247 22.79 -48.51 -14.73
N ASN A 248 22.74 -47.47 -15.57
CA ASN A 248 23.91 -46.73 -15.98
C ASN A 248 24.26 -45.63 -14.96
N PRO A 249 25.44 -45.70 -14.30
CA PRO A 249 25.81 -44.74 -13.26
C PRO A 249 26.00 -43.31 -13.79
N VAL A 250 26.42 -43.15 -15.04
CA VAL A 250 26.68 -41.83 -15.66
C VAL A 250 25.34 -41.13 -15.95
N MET A 251 24.40 -41.83 -16.58
CA MET A 251 23.06 -41.30 -16.89
C MET A 251 22.25 -41.02 -15.62
N LEU A 252 22.33 -41.91 -14.62
CA LEU A 252 21.67 -41.71 -13.33
C LEU A 252 22.21 -40.46 -12.61
N SER A 253 23.54 -40.28 -12.58
CA SER A 253 24.19 -39.10 -12.00
C SER A 253 23.74 -37.81 -12.68
N PHE A 254 23.62 -37.81 -14.02
CA PHE A 254 23.14 -36.67 -14.79
C PHE A 254 21.70 -36.30 -14.45
N ILE A 255 20.79 -37.28 -14.43
CA ILE A 255 19.38 -37.07 -14.09
C ILE A 255 19.25 -36.51 -12.66
N ILE A 256 19.99 -37.07 -11.70
CA ILE A 256 19.98 -36.59 -10.31
C ILE A 256 20.44 -35.13 -10.23
N LYS A 257 21.51 -34.75 -10.95
CA LYS A 257 22.01 -33.37 -10.99
C LYS A 257 20.97 -32.41 -11.60
N ILE A 258 20.27 -32.81 -12.66
CA ILE A 258 19.19 -32.02 -13.26
C ILE A 258 18.03 -31.85 -12.28
N LEU A 259 17.57 -32.92 -11.64
CA LEU A 259 16.50 -32.87 -10.64
C LEU A 259 16.89 -31.96 -9.45
N PHE A 260 18.15 -32.03 -9.01
CA PHE A 260 18.66 -31.19 -7.94
C PHE A 260 18.77 -29.71 -8.37
N LEU A 261 19.15 -29.44 -9.62
CA LEU A 261 19.15 -28.08 -10.17
C LEU A 261 17.73 -27.50 -10.22
N ILE A 262 16.74 -28.28 -10.67
CA ILE A 262 15.32 -27.87 -10.67
C ILE A 262 14.86 -27.57 -9.24
N LEU A 263 15.21 -28.42 -8.27
CA LEU A 263 14.88 -28.22 -6.86
C LEU A 263 15.48 -26.92 -6.31
N ILE A 264 16.75 -26.63 -6.61
CA ILE A 264 17.41 -25.38 -6.19
C ILE A 264 16.74 -24.17 -6.81
N ILE A 265 16.33 -24.24 -8.08
CA ILE A 265 15.60 -23.14 -8.74
C ILE A 265 14.25 -22.91 -8.05
N VAL A 266 13.50 -23.98 -7.72
CA VAL A 266 12.21 -23.86 -7.03
C VAL A 266 12.37 -23.27 -5.63
N ILE A 267 13.25 -23.84 -4.80
CA ILE A 267 13.49 -23.38 -3.43
C ILE A 267 14.11 -21.98 -3.41
N GLY A 268 15.08 -21.75 -4.29
CA GLY A 268 15.79 -20.49 -4.43
C GLY A 268 14.86 -19.34 -4.83
N ASN A 269 13.83 -19.56 -5.64
CA ASN A 269 12.86 -18.51 -5.95
C ASN A 269 11.79 -18.33 -4.86
N ALA A 270 11.35 -19.41 -4.22
CA ALA A 270 10.30 -19.34 -3.20
C ALA A 270 10.76 -18.64 -1.90
N MET A 271 11.98 -18.94 -1.41
CA MET A 271 12.46 -18.47 -0.12
C MET A 271 12.66 -16.92 -0.01
N PRO A 272 13.33 -16.23 -0.94
CA PRO A 272 13.47 -14.77 -0.91
C PRO A 272 12.11 -14.10 -1.06
N LEU A 273 11.20 -14.68 -1.84
CA LEU A 273 9.85 -14.17 -1.98
C LEU A 273 9.08 -14.17 -0.66
N PHE A 274 9.06 -15.29 0.07
CA PHE A 274 8.39 -15.34 1.38
C PHE A 274 8.99 -14.33 2.37
N SER A 275 10.29 -14.08 2.25
CA SER A 275 11.02 -13.19 3.14
C SER A 275 10.77 -11.72 2.82
N ILE A 276 10.69 -11.37 1.53
CA ILE A 276 10.25 -10.05 1.07
C ILE A 276 8.80 -9.83 1.47
N ILE A 277 7.91 -10.80 1.26
CA ILE A 277 6.51 -10.72 1.68
C ILE A 277 6.41 -10.49 3.19
N TYR A 278 7.12 -11.27 3.99
CA TYR A 278 7.12 -11.13 5.45
C TYR A 278 7.67 -9.76 5.88
N PHE A 279 8.82 -9.34 5.33
CA PHE A 279 9.41 -8.04 5.62
C PHE A 279 8.44 -6.91 5.29
N VAL A 280 7.94 -6.90 4.06
CA VAL A 280 7.05 -5.88 3.55
C VAL A 280 5.76 -5.83 4.37
N THR A 281 5.11 -6.96 4.60
CA THR A 281 3.90 -7.03 5.44
C THR A 281 4.18 -6.54 6.87
N SER A 282 5.34 -6.85 7.46
CA SER A 282 5.72 -6.36 8.79
C SER A 282 5.91 -4.85 8.83
N VAL A 283 6.54 -4.26 7.81
CA VAL A 283 6.70 -2.80 7.69
C VAL A 283 5.33 -2.12 7.58
N PHE A 284 4.44 -2.65 6.73
CA PHE A 284 3.12 -2.05 6.50
C PHE A 284 2.07 -2.32 7.60
N THR A 285 2.24 -3.34 8.45
CA THR A 285 1.29 -3.68 9.53
C THR A 285 1.67 -3.11 10.89
N THR A 286 2.86 -2.55 11.03
CA THR A 286 3.30 -1.95 12.29
C THR A 286 2.58 -0.63 12.53
N LYS A 287 1.67 -0.63 13.51
CA LYS A 287 1.01 0.59 13.98
C LYS A 287 2.04 1.51 14.65
N ARG A 288 2.26 2.69 14.08
CA ARG A 288 3.17 3.72 14.62
C ARG A 288 2.62 4.36 15.90
N VAL A 289 1.30 4.51 15.96
CA VAL A 289 0.58 5.14 17.07
C VAL A 289 -0.64 4.31 17.49
N LYS A 290 -1.07 4.48 18.74
CA LYS A 290 -2.32 3.93 19.28
C LYS A 290 -3.07 5.01 20.04
N ARG A 291 -4.41 4.94 20.05
CA ARG A 291 -5.25 5.84 20.86
C ARG A 291 -5.06 5.53 22.35
N THR A 292 -4.99 6.58 23.17
CA THR A 292 -5.08 6.47 24.63
C THR A 292 -6.54 6.34 25.06
N LYS A 293 -6.81 6.23 26.37
CA LYS A 293 -8.19 6.27 26.89
C LYS A 293 -8.90 7.58 26.53
N LEU A 294 -8.20 8.71 26.69
CA LEU A 294 -8.67 10.04 26.29
C LEU A 294 -8.88 10.13 24.77
N GLY A 295 -7.94 9.60 23.98
CA GLY A 295 -8.09 9.49 22.53
C GLY A 295 -9.31 8.67 22.10
N ASN A 296 -9.61 7.57 22.79
CA ASN A 296 -10.80 6.76 22.52
C ASN A 296 -12.09 7.50 22.89
N GLN A 297 -12.13 8.25 24.00
CA GLN A 297 -13.29 9.09 24.36
C GLN A 297 -13.56 10.14 23.28
N LEU A 298 -12.51 10.83 22.80
CA LEU A 298 -12.67 11.82 21.75
C LEU A 298 -13.04 11.19 20.40
N THR A 299 -12.45 10.04 20.06
CA THR A 299 -12.82 9.27 18.85
C THR A 299 -14.28 8.83 18.89
N GLU A 300 -14.78 8.47 20.08
CA GLU A 300 -16.18 8.11 20.26
C GLU A 300 -17.11 9.30 20.03
N LYS A 301 -16.76 10.51 20.52
CA LYS A 301 -17.50 11.74 20.21
C LYS A 301 -17.47 12.05 18.72
N ILE A 302 -16.32 11.88 18.06
CA ILE A 302 -16.17 12.05 16.61
C ILE A 302 -17.08 11.06 15.85
N TYR A 303 -17.11 9.79 16.26
CA TYR A 303 -17.98 8.78 15.67
C TYR A 303 -19.46 9.09 15.85
N ALA A 304 -19.85 9.50 17.05
CA ALA A 304 -21.22 9.87 17.38
C ALA A 304 -21.66 11.15 16.64
N MET A 305 -20.73 12.09 16.41
CA MET A 305 -20.93 13.27 15.57
C MET A 305 -21.13 12.88 14.10
N LYS A 306 -20.33 11.94 13.59
CA LYS A 306 -20.50 11.39 12.23
C LYS A 306 -21.91 10.83 12.03
N ASN A 307 -22.38 10.00 12.96
CA ASN A 307 -23.74 9.46 12.90
C ASN A 307 -24.80 10.56 12.95
N PHE A 308 -24.60 11.60 13.78
CA PHE A 308 -25.51 12.73 13.85
C PHE A 308 -25.60 13.48 12.51
N ILE A 309 -24.45 13.78 11.89
CA ILE A 309 -24.40 14.43 10.57
C ILE A 309 -25.03 13.51 9.51
N HIS A 310 -24.80 12.20 9.57
CA HIS A 310 -25.36 11.25 8.62
C HIS A 310 -26.90 11.19 8.66
N ASP A 311 -27.46 11.02 9.87
CA ASP A 311 -28.89 10.77 10.07
C ASP A 311 -29.73 12.06 10.09
N PHE A 312 -29.14 13.17 10.58
CA PHE A 312 -29.83 14.46 10.75
C PHE A 312 -29.30 15.57 9.85
N GLY A 313 -28.36 15.26 8.96
CA GLY A 313 -27.78 16.19 7.98
C GLY A 313 -28.63 16.41 6.74
N ASN A 314 -29.93 16.08 6.74
CA ASN A 314 -30.88 16.50 5.70
C ASN A 314 -31.01 18.03 5.72
N LEU A 315 -30.05 18.67 5.07
CA LEU A 315 -29.85 20.11 4.91
C LEU A 315 -30.57 20.66 3.68
N SER A 316 -31.17 19.81 2.84
CA SER A 316 -31.95 20.21 1.66
C SER A 316 -33.20 21.05 2.00
N GLU A 317 -33.55 21.16 3.29
CA GLU A 317 -34.79 21.81 3.74
C GLU A 317 -34.58 23.06 4.62
N LYS A 318 -33.34 23.49 4.90
CA LYS A 318 -33.09 24.60 5.85
C LYS A 318 -32.76 25.94 5.17
N THR A 319 -33.46 27.00 5.60
CA THR A 319 -33.39 28.37 5.09
C THR A 319 -32.16 29.16 5.59
N LYS A 320 -31.79 30.20 4.80
CA LYS A 320 -30.58 31.05 4.87
C LYS A 320 -30.19 31.64 6.24
N GLU A 321 -31.08 31.66 7.22
CA GLU A 321 -30.90 32.44 8.47
C GLU A 321 -30.32 31.62 9.65
N HIS A 322 -30.22 30.30 9.53
CA HIS A 322 -29.68 29.42 10.59
C HIS A 322 -28.18 29.03 10.41
N LEU A 323 -27.45 29.71 9.53
CA LEU A 323 -26.16 29.25 8.97
C LEU A 323 -24.92 29.38 9.86
N VAL A 324 -24.93 30.19 10.91
CA VAL A 324 -23.73 30.45 11.75
C VAL A 324 -23.29 29.22 12.57
N LEU A 325 -24.22 28.30 12.87
CA LEU A 325 -23.90 27.05 13.57
C LEU A 325 -23.30 25.97 12.65
N TRP A 326 -23.47 26.07 11.33
CA TRP A 326 -23.13 25.00 10.38
C TRP A 326 -21.69 25.02 9.86
N ASP A 327 -20.94 26.10 10.09
CA ASP A 327 -19.59 26.25 9.53
C ASP A 327 -18.61 25.16 10.02
N TYR A 328 -18.67 24.81 11.31
CA TYR A 328 -17.87 23.71 11.86
C TYR A 328 -18.39 22.34 11.40
N PHE A 329 -19.71 22.16 11.27
CA PHE A 329 -20.28 20.90 10.79
C PHE A 329 -19.95 20.60 9.33
N LEU A 330 -19.81 21.62 8.48
CA LEU A 330 -19.30 21.46 7.11
C LEU A 330 -17.89 20.87 7.13
N ILE A 331 -16.99 21.50 7.91
CA ILE A 331 -15.60 21.06 8.01
C ILE A 331 -15.56 19.63 8.53
N TYR A 332 -16.37 19.29 9.53
CA TYR A 332 -16.50 17.93 10.04
C TYR A 332 -17.07 16.96 9.00
N ALA A 333 -18.10 17.34 8.23
CA ALA A 333 -18.66 16.49 7.18
C ALA A 333 -17.62 16.12 6.11
N ILE A 334 -16.73 17.06 5.77
CA ILE A 334 -15.63 16.83 4.81
C ILE A 334 -14.59 15.88 5.40
N VAL A 335 -14.12 16.12 6.62
CA VAL A 335 -13.13 15.24 7.29
C VAL A 335 -13.68 13.83 7.48
N LEU A 336 -14.96 13.74 7.87
CA LEU A 336 -15.63 12.49 8.19
C LEU A 336 -16.10 11.72 6.95
N GLU A 337 -15.86 12.25 5.75
CA GLU A 337 -16.26 11.66 4.47
C GLU A 337 -17.78 11.40 4.37
N GLU A 338 -18.57 12.35 4.86
CA GLU A 338 -20.02 12.33 4.64
C GLU A 338 -20.36 12.81 3.21
N ASN A 339 -21.54 12.40 2.74
CA ASN A 339 -22.00 12.41 1.33
C ASN A 339 -21.38 13.50 0.41
N ASP A 340 -20.77 13.08 -0.71
CA ASP A 340 -20.20 13.93 -1.76
C ASP A 340 -21.17 15.06 -2.22
N LYS A 341 -22.49 14.82 -2.16
CA LYS A 341 -23.51 15.84 -2.45
C LYS A 341 -23.46 17.01 -1.45
N ILE A 342 -23.35 16.72 -0.16
CA ILE A 342 -23.27 17.71 0.92
C ILE A 342 -22.01 18.56 0.75
N VAL A 343 -20.88 17.93 0.42
CA VAL A 343 -19.62 18.64 0.17
C VAL A 343 -19.73 19.57 -1.05
N ASN A 344 -20.32 19.10 -2.16
CA ASN A 344 -20.50 19.91 -3.37
C ASN A 344 -21.52 21.05 -3.18
N GLU A 345 -22.62 20.81 -2.48
CA GLU A 345 -23.65 21.83 -2.18
C GLU A 345 -23.08 22.95 -1.32
N ILE A 346 -22.32 22.61 -0.27
CA ILE A 346 -21.76 23.61 0.64
C ILE A 346 -20.55 24.33 0.03
N SER A 347 -19.78 23.66 -0.82
CA SER A 347 -18.72 24.26 -1.67
C SER A 347 -19.30 25.37 -2.58
N ASN A 348 -20.40 25.08 -3.27
CA ASN A 348 -21.10 26.05 -4.11
C ASN A 348 -21.65 27.23 -3.30
N TYR A 349 -22.15 26.99 -2.08
CA TYR A 349 -22.68 28.03 -1.20
C TYR A 349 -21.65 29.10 -0.79
N ARG A 350 -20.37 28.74 -0.67
CA ARG A 350 -19.28 29.63 -0.21
C ARG A 350 -18.47 30.28 -1.34
N ASN A 351 -18.84 30.07 -2.61
CA ASN A 351 -18.01 30.42 -3.79
C ASN A 351 -16.58 29.83 -3.70
N ILE A 352 -16.43 28.69 -3.03
CA ILE A 352 -15.15 27.97 -2.95
C ILE A 352 -15.35 26.70 -3.74
N ASN A 353 -14.70 26.56 -4.89
CA ASN A 353 -14.72 25.28 -5.61
C ASN A 353 -13.73 24.32 -4.95
N VAL A 354 -14.22 23.37 -4.14
CA VAL A 354 -13.38 22.36 -3.47
C VAL A 354 -12.57 21.55 -4.50
N LYS A 355 -13.09 21.39 -5.73
CA LYS A 355 -12.37 20.72 -6.83
C LYS A 355 -11.16 21.49 -7.35
N ASP A 356 -11.06 22.80 -7.11
CA ASP A 356 -9.86 23.59 -7.45
C ASP A 356 -8.69 23.27 -6.48
N PHE A 357 -8.99 22.72 -5.31
CA PHE A 357 -8.02 22.38 -4.25
C PHE A 357 -7.73 20.88 -4.13
N ILE A 358 -8.65 20.03 -4.59
CA ILE A 358 -8.37 18.62 -4.84
C ILE A 358 -7.43 18.57 -6.04
N VAL A 359 -6.13 18.36 -5.79
CA VAL A 359 -5.13 18.20 -6.85
C VAL A 359 -5.68 17.21 -7.88
N ASN A 360 -5.80 17.71 -9.11
CA ASN A 360 -6.34 16.99 -10.27
C ASN A 360 -5.94 15.52 -10.25
N LYS A 361 -6.94 14.65 -10.22
CA LYS A 361 -6.83 13.32 -10.82
C LYS A 361 -6.44 13.52 -12.29
N LYS A 362 -5.15 13.45 -12.57
CA LYS A 362 -4.69 12.92 -13.86
C LYS A 362 -4.37 11.45 -13.67
#